data_AF-A0A0C3HF46-F1
#
_entry.id   AF-A0A0C3HF46-F1
#
_cell.length_a   1.000
_cell.length_b   1.000
_cell.length_c   1.000
_cell.angle_alpha   90.00
_cell.angle_beta   90.00
_cell.angle_gamma   90.00
#
_symmetry.space_group_name_H-M   'P 1'
#
loop_
_entity.id
_entity.type
_entity.pdbx_description
1 polymer ?
#
loop_
_entity_poly.entity_id
_entity_poly.type
_entity_poly.pdbx_seq_one_letter_code
_entity_poly.pdbx_strand_id
1 'polypeptide(L)'
;MHYLTGSGHEKRAVIDGGIIQAPVSDRESMTLLIPPEVLSETCRVAKAMVDSGDGEEILSTKVRNGFLAPTPVSARRWLSLTSPDHDGEDDYFSSDLNDDQLQRSFGALPPRSPLCMLFSGSDEFVPKTIDQKASLKKWTDIIQKGKGKVDEEHSGVIDGATHDLGNNPENVINELVKRVLGFLDSLPTI
;
A
#
# COMPACT_ATOMS: atom_id res chain seq x y z
N MET A 1 1.08 3.10 6.26
CA MET A 1 2.12 2.30 6.95
C MET A 1 3.34 3.11 7.35
N HIS A 2 4.06 3.77 6.44
CA HIS A 2 5.29 4.52 6.74
C HIS A 2 5.22 5.41 8.01
N TYR A 3 4.13 6.15 8.23
CA TYR A 3 3.97 6.98 9.42
C TYR A 3 3.89 6.21 10.74
N LEU A 4 3.27 5.04 10.72
CA LEU A 4 3.00 4.20 11.89
C LEU A 4 4.19 3.29 12.25
N THR A 5 4.95 2.83 11.24
CA THR A 5 5.92 1.74 11.40
C THR A 5 7.26 1.94 10.69
N GLY A 6 7.38 3.00 9.88
CA GLY A 6 8.63 3.31 9.18
C GLY A 6 9.72 3.84 10.13
N SER A 7 10.95 3.87 9.65
CA SER A 7 12.11 4.33 10.43
C SER A 7 11.87 5.71 11.08
N GLY A 8 12.15 5.80 12.38
CA GLY A 8 11.98 7.04 13.16
C GLY A 8 10.55 7.34 13.60
N HIS A 9 9.58 6.43 13.38
CA HIS A 9 8.19 6.65 13.79
C HIS A 9 8.04 6.92 15.30
N GLU A 10 8.91 6.36 16.13
CA GLU A 10 8.94 6.52 17.59
C GLU A 10 9.24 7.97 18.03
N LYS A 11 9.81 8.78 17.15
CA LYS A 11 10.13 10.20 17.40
C LYS A 11 9.05 11.15 16.89
N ARG A 12 8.04 10.63 16.18
CA ARG A 12 6.97 11.44 15.59
C ARG A 12 5.89 11.72 16.64
N ALA A 13 5.01 12.66 16.30
CA ALA A 13 3.77 12.81 17.05
C ALA A 13 3.02 11.48 17.08
N VAL A 14 2.41 11.23 18.23
CA VAL A 14 1.61 10.06 18.47
C VAL A 14 0.41 10.02 17.51
N ILE A 15 0.11 8.83 17.00
CA ILE A 15 -1.07 8.56 16.16
C ILE A 15 -2.01 7.64 16.93
N ASP A 16 -3.26 8.06 17.16
CA ASP A 16 -4.22 7.29 17.96
C ASP A 16 -5.00 6.24 17.16
N GLY A 17 -4.91 6.27 15.83
CA GLY A 17 -5.50 5.28 14.94
C GLY A 17 -5.12 5.54 13.49
N GLY A 18 -5.18 4.52 12.64
CA GLY A 18 -4.93 4.63 11.21
C GLY A 18 -6.07 4.04 10.39
N ILE A 19 -6.41 4.69 9.28
CA ILE A 19 -7.29 4.14 8.24
C ILE A 19 -6.44 3.98 6.98
N ILE A 20 -6.49 2.82 6.34
CA ILE A 20 -5.95 2.62 4.99
C ILE A 20 -7.10 2.24 4.04
N GLN A 21 -7.37 3.11 3.07
CA GLN A 21 -8.37 2.91 2.03
C GLN A 21 -7.68 2.50 0.74
N ALA A 22 -8.25 1.50 0.04
CA ALA A 22 -7.69 0.87 -1.14
C ALA A 22 -6.18 0.59 -1.03
N PRO A 23 -5.74 -0.21 -0.04
CA PRO A 23 -4.33 -0.58 0.06
C PRO A 23 -3.95 -1.52 -1.09
N VAL A 24 -3.36 -0.95 -2.14
CA VAL A 24 -2.93 -1.65 -3.36
C VAL A 24 -1.41 -1.58 -3.47
N SER A 25 -0.80 -2.65 -4.00
CA SER A 25 0.62 -2.66 -4.35
C SER A 25 0.85 -2.03 -5.71
N ASP A 26 1.60 -0.92 -5.75
CA ASP A 26 2.07 -0.33 -7.01
C ASP A 26 2.81 -1.36 -7.87
N ARG A 27 3.64 -2.22 -7.26
CA ARG A 27 4.37 -3.28 -7.96
C ARG A 27 3.41 -4.24 -8.68
N GLU A 28 2.40 -4.73 -7.97
CA GLU A 28 1.41 -5.65 -8.57
C GLU A 28 0.52 -4.93 -9.57
N SER A 29 0.14 -3.67 -9.33
CA SER A 29 -0.62 -2.85 -10.28
C SER A 29 0.14 -2.61 -11.57
N MET A 30 1.47 -2.41 -11.51
CA MET A 30 2.29 -2.23 -12.71
C MET A 30 2.23 -3.45 -13.64
N THR A 31 1.98 -4.65 -13.14
CA THR A 31 1.80 -5.85 -13.99
C THR A 31 0.56 -5.77 -14.90
N LEU A 32 -0.42 -4.92 -14.55
CA LEU A 32 -1.61 -4.66 -15.36
C LEU A 32 -1.38 -3.55 -16.39
N LEU A 33 -0.47 -2.64 -16.10
CA LEU A 33 -0.35 -1.36 -16.81
C LEU A 33 0.89 -1.28 -17.70
N ILE A 34 1.92 -2.07 -17.43
CA ILE A 34 3.22 -2.01 -18.10
C ILE A 34 3.57 -3.39 -18.66
N PRO A 35 3.98 -3.48 -19.94
CA PRO A 35 4.52 -4.73 -20.49
C PRO A 35 5.75 -5.23 -19.70
N PRO A 36 5.89 -6.54 -19.43
CA PRO A 36 6.97 -7.07 -18.60
C PRO A 36 8.38 -6.68 -19.07
N GLU A 37 8.60 -6.62 -20.38
CA GLU A 37 9.87 -6.22 -20.99
C GLU A 37 10.22 -4.75 -20.72
N VAL A 38 9.20 -3.87 -20.70
CA VAL A 38 9.37 -2.45 -20.37
C VAL A 38 9.67 -2.29 -18.89
N LEU A 39 8.93 -3.02 -18.03
CA LEU A 39 9.16 -2.99 -16.60
C LEU A 39 10.57 -3.48 -16.25
N SER A 40 11.02 -4.59 -16.84
CA SER A 40 12.38 -5.13 -16.65
C SER A 40 13.46 -4.14 -17.07
N GLU A 41 13.34 -3.56 -18.26
CA GLU A 41 14.33 -2.60 -18.77
C GLU A 41 14.38 -1.31 -17.93
N THR A 42 13.23 -0.79 -17.51
CA THR A 42 13.18 0.41 -16.66
C THR A 42 13.83 0.17 -15.30
N CYS A 43 13.58 -0.98 -14.67
CA CYS A 43 14.26 -1.39 -13.44
C CYS A 43 15.77 -1.53 -13.64
N ARG A 44 16.22 -2.12 -14.76
CA ARG A 44 17.65 -2.24 -15.08
C ARG A 44 18.34 -0.87 -15.17
N VAL A 45 17.71 0.09 -15.87
CA VAL A 45 18.26 1.45 -16.00
C VAL A 45 18.27 2.17 -14.65
N ALA A 46 17.17 2.08 -13.89
CA ALA A 46 17.09 2.71 -12.57
C ALA A 46 18.14 2.14 -11.60
N LYS A 47 18.38 0.82 -11.62
CA LYS A 47 19.42 0.15 -10.82
C LYS A 47 20.82 0.65 -11.18
N ALA A 48 21.12 0.77 -12.48
CA ALA A 48 22.38 1.33 -12.94
C ALA A 48 22.60 2.78 -12.47
N MET A 49 21.55 3.61 -12.44
CA MET A 49 21.62 4.98 -11.92
C MET A 49 21.87 5.00 -10.40
N VAL A 50 21.21 4.13 -9.64
CA VAL A 50 21.47 4.02 -8.20
C VAL A 50 22.91 3.58 -7.94
N ASP A 51 23.40 2.59 -8.68
CA ASP A 51 24.77 2.06 -8.56
C ASP A 51 25.83 3.11 -8.95
N SER A 52 25.52 4.05 -9.84
CA SER A 52 26.42 5.16 -10.22
C SER A 52 26.35 6.37 -9.27
N GLY A 53 25.47 6.36 -8.27
CA GLY A 53 25.27 7.47 -7.33
C GLY A 53 24.22 8.50 -7.79
N ASP A 54 23.52 8.25 -8.89
CA ASP A 54 22.49 9.12 -9.48
C ASP A 54 21.06 8.69 -9.09
N GLY A 55 20.92 8.02 -7.94
CA GLY A 55 19.62 7.48 -7.49
C GLY A 55 18.52 8.53 -7.30
N GLU A 56 18.89 9.77 -6.96
CA GLU A 56 17.93 10.87 -6.80
C GLU A 56 17.59 11.60 -8.11
N GLU A 57 18.31 11.29 -9.19
CA GLU A 57 18.04 11.88 -10.50
C GLU A 57 16.75 11.32 -11.11
N ILE A 58 16.06 12.17 -11.86
CA ILE A 58 14.78 11.82 -12.47
C ILE A 58 14.98 10.74 -13.53
N LEU A 59 14.30 9.60 -13.35
CA LEU A 59 14.23 8.56 -14.37
C LEU A 59 13.44 9.09 -15.57
N SER A 60 14.12 9.15 -16.71
CA SER A 60 13.56 9.81 -17.89
C SER A 60 12.20 9.20 -18.30
N THR A 61 11.26 10.05 -18.69
CA THR A 61 9.94 9.62 -19.16
C THR A 61 10.02 8.68 -20.37
N LYS A 62 11.06 8.85 -21.20
CA LYS A 62 11.33 7.96 -22.34
C LYS A 62 11.66 6.54 -21.88
N VAL A 63 12.50 6.40 -20.85
CA VAL A 63 12.82 5.09 -20.26
C VAL A 63 11.55 4.45 -19.70
N ARG A 64 10.76 5.21 -18.94
CA ARG A 64 9.46 4.75 -18.39
C ARG A 64 8.36 4.52 -19.44
N ASN A 65 8.64 4.71 -20.72
CA ASN A 65 7.66 4.65 -21.82
C ASN A 65 6.39 5.48 -21.56
N GLY A 66 6.54 6.66 -20.93
CA GLY A 66 5.42 7.53 -20.56
C GLY A 66 4.64 7.10 -19.30
N PHE A 67 4.97 5.96 -18.68
CA PHE A 67 4.29 5.53 -17.46
C PHE A 67 4.50 6.51 -16.31
N LEU A 68 3.43 6.86 -15.59
CA LEU A 68 3.38 7.94 -14.57
C LEU A 68 3.75 9.34 -15.08
N ALA A 69 3.77 9.60 -16.39
CA ALA A 69 3.89 10.97 -16.88
C ALA A 69 2.59 11.76 -16.58
N PRO A 70 2.67 13.07 -16.26
CA PRO A 70 3.86 13.93 -16.25
C PRO A 70 4.63 13.94 -14.91
N THR A 71 4.28 13.05 -13.96
CA THR A 71 4.90 13.02 -12.63
C THR A 71 6.39 12.64 -12.73
N PRO A 72 7.30 13.46 -12.16
CA PRO A 72 8.71 13.12 -12.06
C PRO A 72 8.91 12.04 -10.99
N VAL A 73 9.71 11.02 -11.30
CA VAL A 73 10.05 9.92 -10.40
C VAL A 73 11.57 9.72 -10.47
N SER A 74 12.25 9.74 -9.33
CA SER A 74 13.69 9.45 -9.29
C SER A 74 13.98 7.97 -9.55
N ALA A 75 15.21 7.63 -9.94
CA ALA A 75 15.61 6.24 -10.12
C ALA A 75 15.41 5.39 -8.85
N ARG A 76 15.76 5.93 -7.67
CA ARG A 76 15.54 5.28 -6.38
C ARG A 76 14.05 5.05 -6.10
N ARG A 77 13.21 6.08 -6.29
CA ARG A 77 11.76 5.94 -6.06
C ARG A 77 11.13 4.97 -7.06
N TRP A 78 11.62 4.92 -8.29
CA TRP A 78 11.16 3.93 -9.27
C TRP A 78 11.40 2.50 -8.75
N LEU A 79 12.62 2.18 -8.30
CA LEU A 79 12.92 0.86 -7.73
C LEU A 79 12.13 0.58 -6.44
N SER A 80 11.84 1.60 -5.64
CA SER A 80 10.99 1.47 -4.46
C SER A 80 9.55 1.05 -4.81
N LEU A 81 8.98 1.62 -5.87
CA LEU A 81 7.63 1.33 -6.35
C LEU A 81 7.56 -0.02 -7.10
N THR A 82 8.54 -0.27 -7.97
CA THR A 82 8.58 -1.49 -8.80
C THR A 82 9.11 -2.70 -8.03
N SER A 83 9.81 -2.47 -6.91
CA SER A 83 10.30 -3.47 -5.96
C SER A 83 10.68 -4.81 -6.61
N PRO A 84 11.60 -4.80 -7.61
CA PRO A 84 11.89 -5.98 -8.42
C PRO A 84 12.54 -7.11 -7.61
N ASP A 85 13.19 -6.75 -6.50
CA ASP A 85 13.83 -7.67 -5.55
C ASP A 85 12.98 -7.88 -4.28
N HIS A 86 11.73 -7.40 -4.28
CA HIS A 86 10.75 -7.49 -3.18
C HIS A 86 11.22 -6.77 -1.89
N ASP A 87 12.03 -5.72 -2.03
CA ASP A 87 12.65 -4.99 -0.92
C ASP A 87 12.47 -3.46 -1.03
N GLY A 88 11.59 -3.00 -1.93
CA GLY A 88 11.29 -1.59 -2.11
C GLY A 88 10.68 -0.93 -0.86
N GLU A 89 11.04 0.33 -0.59
CA GLU A 89 10.60 1.06 0.61
C GLU A 89 9.10 1.38 0.63
N ASP A 90 8.47 1.41 -0.56
CA ASP A 90 7.02 1.65 -0.76
C ASP A 90 6.22 0.32 -0.82
N ASP A 91 6.87 -0.84 -0.88
CA ASP A 91 6.23 -2.15 -1.09
C ASP A 91 5.66 -2.76 0.21
N TYR A 92 4.59 -2.14 0.71
CA TYR A 92 3.90 -2.61 1.91
C TYR A 92 2.78 -3.61 1.62
N PHE A 93 2.17 -3.54 0.43
CA PHE A 93 0.85 -4.10 0.16
C PHE A 93 0.86 -5.26 -0.83
N SER A 94 2.04 -5.70 -1.28
CA SER A 94 2.10 -6.82 -2.21
C SER A 94 1.59 -8.11 -1.57
N SER A 95 0.74 -8.83 -2.30
CA SER A 95 0.09 -10.03 -1.80
C SER A 95 1.06 -11.19 -1.49
N ASP A 96 2.19 -11.22 -2.20
CA ASP A 96 3.21 -12.27 -2.08
C ASP A 96 4.30 -12.02 -1.02
N LEU A 97 4.26 -10.90 -0.30
CA LEU A 97 5.25 -10.61 0.76
C LEU A 97 5.22 -11.71 1.82
N ASN A 98 6.39 -12.19 2.22
CA ASN A 98 6.48 -13.22 3.24
C ASN A 98 6.19 -12.65 4.64
N ASP A 99 5.96 -13.55 5.60
CA ASP A 99 5.64 -13.17 6.97
C ASP A 99 6.72 -12.28 7.60
N ASP A 100 8.01 -12.56 7.36
CA ASP A 100 9.11 -11.76 7.93
C ASP A 100 9.11 -10.32 7.40
N GLN A 101 8.77 -10.11 6.12
CA GLN A 101 8.61 -8.78 5.53
C GLN A 101 7.42 -8.05 6.16
N LEU A 102 6.27 -8.72 6.26
CA LEU A 102 5.07 -8.14 6.85
C LEU A 102 5.24 -7.88 8.36
N GLN A 103 6.04 -8.66 9.07
CA GLN A 103 6.35 -8.43 10.48
C GLN A 103 7.13 -7.14 10.71
N ARG A 104 7.97 -6.71 9.75
CA ARG A 104 8.70 -5.43 9.83
C ARG A 104 7.80 -4.22 9.59
N SER A 105 6.64 -4.41 8.97
CA SER A 105 5.66 -3.37 8.72
C SER A 105 4.43 -3.55 9.59
N PHE A 106 3.44 -4.32 9.14
CA PHE A 106 2.19 -4.59 9.84
C PHE A 106 2.40 -5.19 11.24
N GLY A 107 3.36 -6.10 11.41
CA GLY A 107 3.68 -6.67 12.72
C GLY A 107 4.36 -5.70 13.69
N ALA A 108 4.89 -4.58 13.18
CA ALA A 108 5.48 -3.52 13.98
C ALA A 108 4.46 -2.43 14.37
N LEU A 109 3.18 -2.63 14.07
CA LEU A 109 2.13 -1.66 14.40
C LEU A 109 2.06 -1.42 15.93
N PRO A 110 2.14 -0.17 16.39
CA PRO A 110 2.04 0.14 17.82
C PRO A 110 0.70 -0.34 18.41
N PRO A 111 0.68 -1.04 19.56
CA PRO A 111 -0.56 -1.54 20.19
C PRO A 111 -1.61 -0.48 20.53
N ARG A 112 -1.19 0.79 20.60
CA ARG A 112 -2.05 1.94 20.89
C ARG A 112 -2.76 2.51 19.66
N SER A 113 -2.33 2.14 18.46
CA SER A 113 -2.78 2.72 17.18
C SER A 113 -3.52 1.66 16.38
N PRO A 114 -4.81 1.37 16.68
CA PRO A 114 -5.59 0.43 15.90
C PRO A 114 -5.64 0.84 14.43
N LEU A 115 -5.68 -0.16 13.55
CA LEU A 115 -5.75 0.03 12.11
C LEU A 115 -7.12 -0.43 11.57
N CYS A 116 -7.74 0.41 10.75
CA CYS A 116 -8.90 0.05 9.93
C CYS A 116 -8.46 -0.10 8.47
N MET A 117 -8.71 -1.26 7.87
CA MET A 117 -8.30 -1.59 6.51
C MET A 117 -9.52 -1.74 5.60
N LEU A 118 -9.68 -0.81 4.66
CA LEU A 118 -10.85 -0.71 3.78
C LEU A 118 -10.43 -0.99 2.33
N PHE A 119 -10.59 -2.24 1.91
CA PHE A 119 -10.31 -2.67 0.54
C PHE A 119 -11.46 -2.30 -0.40
N SER A 120 -11.12 -1.94 -1.63
CA SER A 120 -12.07 -1.66 -2.70
C SER A 120 -12.33 -2.95 -3.52
N GLY A 121 -13.53 -3.51 -3.42
CA GLY A 121 -13.84 -4.83 -4.00
C GLY A 121 -13.84 -4.89 -5.53
N SER A 122 -13.93 -3.73 -6.20
CA SER A 122 -13.84 -3.58 -7.65
C SER A 122 -12.65 -2.69 -8.06
N ASP A 123 -11.58 -2.65 -7.25
CA ASP A 123 -10.39 -1.84 -7.53
C ASP A 123 -9.71 -2.25 -8.84
N GLU A 124 -9.62 -1.31 -9.77
CA GLU A 124 -9.08 -1.49 -11.10
C GLU A 124 -7.55 -1.68 -11.15
N PHE A 125 -6.86 -1.40 -10.05
CA PHE A 125 -5.42 -1.56 -9.93
C PHE A 125 -5.01 -2.86 -9.25
N VAL A 126 -5.96 -3.69 -8.81
CA VAL A 126 -5.69 -5.01 -8.23
C VAL A 126 -5.81 -6.10 -9.29
N PRO A 127 -4.74 -6.88 -9.57
CA PRO A 127 -4.85 -8.02 -10.47
C PRO A 127 -5.93 -9.00 -10.04
N LYS A 128 -6.74 -9.47 -11.00
CA LYS A 128 -7.87 -10.40 -10.74
C LYS A 128 -7.46 -11.74 -10.11
N THR A 129 -6.17 -12.08 -10.17
CA THR A 129 -5.59 -13.27 -9.54
C THR A 129 -5.39 -13.11 -8.03
N ILE A 130 -5.47 -11.88 -7.51
CA ILE A 130 -5.25 -11.57 -6.09
C ILE A 130 -6.56 -11.71 -5.32
N ASP A 131 -6.51 -12.47 -4.22
CA ASP A 131 -7.59 -12.54 -3.25
C ASP A 131 -7.39 -11.47 -2.16
N GLN A 132 -8.19 -10.39 -2.25
CA GLN A 132 -8.15 -9.28 -1.29
C GLN A 132 -8.59 -9.73 0.12
N LYS A 133 -9.52 -10.68 0.24
CA LYS A 133 -9.98 -11.19 1.54
C LYS A 133 -8.89 -12.02 2.22
N ALA A 134 -8.17 -12.83 1.44
CA ALA A 134 -6.99 -13.55 1.94
C ALA A 134 -5.88 -12.60 2.37
N SER A 135 -5.64 -11.52 1.62
CA SER A 135 -4.67 -10.49 1.95
C SER A 135 -5.02 -9.76 3.25
N LEU A 136 -6.27 -9.30 3.37
CA LEU A 136 -6.80 -8.70 4.60
C LEU A 136 -6.61 -9.64 5.80
N LYS A 137 -6.98 -10.91 5.66
CA LYS A 137 -6.84 -11.90 6.73
C LYS A 137 -5.36 -12.06 7.14
N LYS A 138 -4.47 -12.25 6.16
CA LYS A 138 -3.04 -12.43 6.41
C LYS A 138 -2.46 -11.22 7.15
N TRP A 139 -2.79 -10.00 6.73
CA TRP A 139 -2.31 -8.79 7.40
C TRP A 139 -2.87 -8.66 8.81
N THR A 140 -4.15 -8.94 9.04
CA THR A 140 -4.74 -8.99 10.38
C THR A 140 -4.02 -9.98 11.29
N ASP A 141 -3.76 -11.21 10.82
CA ASP A 141 -3.05 -12.24 11.58
C ASP A 141 -1.62 -11.76 11.96
N ILE A 142 -0.91 -11.11 11.03
CA ILE A 142 0.43 -10.55 11.26
C ILE A 142 0.41 -9.43 12.30
N ILE A 143 -0.53 -8.49 12.20
CA ILE A 143 -0.69 -7.37 13.14
C ILE A 143 -0.94 -7.90 14.55
N GLN A 144 -1.87 -8.84 14.70
CA GLN A 144 -2.24 -9.42 16.00
C GLN A 144 -1.08 -10.21 16.60
N LYS A 145 -0.33 -10.98 15.79
CA LYS A 145 0.90 -11.67 16.22
C LYS A 145 1.96 -10.67 16.72
N GLY A 146 2.03 -9.49 16.11
CA GLY A 146 2.85 -8.35 16.52
C GLY A 146 2.36 -7.57 17.74
N LYS A 147 1.21 -7.97 18.33
CA LYS A 147 0.50 -7.27 19.42
C LYS A 147 -0.12 -5.92 19.01
N GLY A 148 -0.17 -5.62 17.72
CA GLY A 148 -0.94 -4.51 17.18
C GLY A 148 -2.44 -4.77 17.28
N LYS A 149 -3.24 -3.77 16.90
CA LYS A 149 -4.71 -3.86 16.91
C LYS A 149 -5.27 -3.57 15.53
N VAL A 150 -6.30 -4.31 15.15
CA VAL A 150 -7.11 -4.07 13.95
C VAL A 150 -8.55 -3.85 14.40
N ASP A 151 -9.23 -2.90 13.79
CA ASP A 151 -10.68 -2.81 13.89
C ASP A 151 -11.30 -3.85 12.95
N GLU A 152 -11.51 -5.06 13.47
CA GLU A 152 -12.10 -6.17 12.70
C GLU A 152 -13.58 -5.95 12.37
N GLU A 153 -14.27 -5.07 13.09
CA GLU A 153 -15.70 -4.79 12.87
C GLU A 153 -15.88 -3.91 11.61
N HIS A 154 -15.05 -2.87 11.47
CA HIS A 154 -15.17 -1.92 10.37
C HIS A 154 -14.23 -2.18 9.20
N SER A 155 -13.14 -2.92 9.40
CA SER A 155 -12.27 -3.36 8.30
C SER A 155 -12.98 -4.34 7.37
N GLY A 156 -12.59 -4.38 6.10
CA GLY A 156 -13.18 -5.30 5.14
C GLY A 156 -12.97 -4.90 3.69
N VAL A 157 -13.56 -5.71 2.82
CA VAL A 157 -13.74 -5.40 1.41
C VAL A 157 -15.11 -4.74 1.24
N ILE A 158 -15.13 -3.58 0.59
CA ILE A 158 -16.34 -2.85 0.23
C ILE A 158 -16.73 -3.28 -1.18
N ASP A 159 -17.80 -4.07 -1.28
CA ASP A 159 -18.24 -4.64 -2.55
C ASP A 159 -18.61 -3.53 -3.54
N GLY A 160 -18.06 -3.60 -4.76
CA GLY A 160 -18.36 -2.63 -5.82
C GLY A 160 -17.51 -1.35 -5.80
N ALA A 161 -16.75 -1.07 -4.74
CA ALA A 161 -15.91 0.13 -4.67
C ALA A 161 -14.75 0.08 -5.67
N THR A 162 -14.55 1.17 -6.43
CA THR A 162 -13.35 1.40 -7.25
C THR A 162 -12.22 1.97 -6.38
N HIS A 163 -11.03 2.12 -6.95
CA HIS A 163 -9.85 2.59 -6.21
C HIS A 163 -10.08 3.93 -5.49
N ASP A 164 -10.58 4.91 -6.24
CA ASP A 164 -10.79 6.29 -5.77
C ASP A 164 -12.24 6.59 -5.37
N LEU A 165 -13.11 5.57 -5.42
CA LEU A 165 -14.56 5.66 -5.32
C LEU A 165 -15.24 6.56 -6.37
N GLY A 166 -14.51 6.92 -7.43
CA GLY A 166 -14.98 7.76 -8.51
C GLY A 166 -16.13 7.11 -9.26
N ASN A 167 -17.25 7.83 -9.36
CA ASN A 167 -18.48 7.36 -10.01
C ASN A 167 -19.12 6.11 -9.36
N ASN A 168 -18.72 5.74 -8.15
CA ASN A 168 -19.44 4.71 -7.42
C ASN A 168 -20.85 5.19 -7.02
N PRO A 169 -21.82 4.26 -6.91
CA PRO A 169 -23.15 4.61 -6.44
C PRO A 169 -23.12 5.01 -4.97
N GLU A 170 -24.08 5.84 -4.56
CA GLU A 170 -24.15 6.42 -3.22
C GLU A 170 -24.12 5.38 -2.10
N ASN A 171 -24.71 4.19 -2.31
CA ASN A 171 -24.71 3.13 -1.32
C ASN A 171 -23.29 2.58 -1.02
N VAL A 172 -22.39 2.56 -2.01
CA VAL A 172 -21.00 2.11 -1.84
C VAL A 172 -20.20 3.16 -1.06
N ILE A 173 -20.39 4.44 -1.41
CA ILE A 173 -19.78 5.56 -0.70
C ILE A 173 -20.27 5.59 0.77
N ASN A 174 -21.56 5.42 0.98
CA ASN A 174 -22.16 5.40 2.32
C ASN A 174 -21.67 4.21 3.16
N GLU A 175 -21.38 3.07 2.55
CA GLU A 175 -20.76 1.95 3.26
C GLU A 175 -19.36 2.31 3.77
N LEU A 176 -18.51 2.93 2.93
CA LEU A 176 -17.20 3.42 3.34
C LEU A 176 -17.33 4.42 4.50
N VAL A 177 -18.20 5.43 4.35
CA VAL A 177 -18.42 6.45 5.37
C VAL A 177 -18.88 5.83 6.68
N LYS A 178 -19.82 4.88 6.63
CA LYS A 178 -20.31 4.17 7.82
C LYS A 178 -19.16 3.46 8.56
N ARG A 179 -18.29 2.75 7.84
CA ARG A 179 -17.14 2.04 8.43
C ARG A 179 -16.11 3.01 9.02
N VAL A 180 -15.84 4.12 8.34
CA VAL A 180 -14.95 5.18 8.85
C VAL A 180 -15.50 5.78 10.14
N LEU A 181 -16.77 6.18 10.16
CA LEU A 181 -17.39 6.75 11.35
C LEU A 181 -17.41 5.76 12.52
N GLY A 182 -17.74 4.50 12.25
CA GLY A 182 -17.71 3.45 13.27
C GLY A 182 -16.32 3.23 13.87
N PHE A 183 -15.27 3.25 13.02
CA PHE A 183 -13.89 3.19 13.52
C PHE A 183 -13.56 4.40 14.40
N LEU A 184 -13.91 5.62 13.97
CA LEU A 184 -13.65 6.84 14.74
C LEU A 184 -14.38 6.84 16.09
N ASP A 185 -15.63 6.39 16.13
CA ASP A 185 -16.42 6.27 17.36
C ASP A 185 -15.85 5.22 18.32
N SER A 186 -15.08 4.24 17.81
CA SER A 186 -14.42 3.21 18.62
C SER A 186 -13.12 3.69 19.28
N LEU A 187 -12.55 4.82 18.82
CA LEU A 187 -11.29 5.33 19.34
C LEU A 187 -11.48 5.96 20.73
N PRO A 188 -10.47 5.89 21.61
CA PRO A 188 -10.54 6.56 22.91
C PRO A 188 -10.76 8.07 22.73
N THR A 189 -11.74 8.62 23.45
CA THR A 189 -11.91 10.07 23.51
C THR A 189 -10.71 10.68 24.23
N ILE A 190 -10.11 11.72 23.65
CA ILE A 190 -9.00 12.49 24.23
C ILE A 190 -9.50 13.34 25.40
#